data_AF-A0A7J4IU95-F1
#
_entry.id   AF-A0A7J4IU95-F1
#
_cell.length_a   1.000
_cell.length_b   1.000
_cell.length_c   1.000
_cell.angle_alpha   90.00
_cell.angle_beta   90.00
_cell.angle_gamma   90.00
#
_symmetry.space_group_name_H-M   'P 1'
#
loop_
_entity.id
_entity.type
_entity.pdbx_description
1 polymer ?
#
loop_
_entity_poly.entity_id
_entity_poly.type
_entity_poly.pdbx_seq_one_letter_code
_entity_poly.pdbx_strand_id
1 'polypeptide(L)' 'MKIVQCLLGGEQCACSIVPSIGKAQPTVSRHLKILEEAKVLESRRKGINIWYKIKSKDAIKITLLLGIKKINLKRGC' A
#
# COMPACT_ATOMS: atom_id res chain seq x y z
N MET A 1 -9.94 4.32 0.36
CA MET A 1 -8.47 4.23 0.15
C MET A 1 -7.99 2.79 0.37
N LYS A 2 -7.96 1.95 -0.68
CA LYS A 2 -7.67 0.51 -0.55
C LYS A 2 -6.17 0.17 -0.38
N ILE A 3 -5.27 1.04 -0.83
CA ILE A 3 -3.80 0.82 -0.75
C ILE A 3 -3.33 0.75 0.70
N VAL A 4 -3.78 1.68 1.56
CA VAL A 4 -3.37 1.67 2.96
C VAL A 4 -3.92 0.43 3.66
N GLN A 5 -5.16 0.03 3.37
CA GLN A 5 -5.76 -1.22 3.88
C GLN A 5 -4.95 -2.47 3.52
N CYS A 6 -4.36 -2.50 2.33
CA CYS A 6 -3.48 -3.55 1.86
C CYS A 6 -2.18 -3.61 2.68
N LEU A 7 -1.65 -2.45 3.04
CA LEU A 7 -0.35 -2.30 3.70
C LEU A 7 -0.43 -2.31 5.23
N LEU A 8 -1.63 -2.15 5.82
CA LEU A 8 -1.88 -2.37 7.25
C LEU A 8 -1.52 -3.80 7.70
N GLY A 9 -1.47 -4.74 6.76
CA GLY A 9 -1.09 -6.12 7.03
C GLY A 9 0.41 -6.42 7.01
N GLY A 10 1.25 -5.44 6.67
CA GLY A 10 2.67 -5.62 6.42
C GLY A 10 3.07 -5.14 5.04
N GLU A 11 4.35 -5.33 4.69
CA GLU A 11 4.84 -4.97 3.36
C GLU A 11 4.19 -5.83 2.26
N GLN A 12 3.88 -5.21 1.13
CA GLN A 12 3.23 -5.88 -0.01
C GLN A 12 3.91 -5.50 -1.32
N CYS A 13 4.00 -6.46 -2.23
CA CYS A 13 4.52 -6.25 -3.57
C CYS A 13 3.53 -5.43 -4.41
N ALA A 14 4.04 -4.50 -5.22
CA ALA A 14 3.26 -3.72 -6.19
C ALA A 14 2.39 -4.62 -7.09
N CYS A 15 2.93 -5.78 -7.49
CA CYS A 15 2.25 -6.78 -8.31
C CYS A 15 1.02 -7.40 -7.62
N SER A 16 1.01 -7.48 -6.28
CA SER A 16 -0.14 -7.95 -5.49
C SER A 16 -1.13 -6.82 -5.19
N ILE A 17 -0.66 -5.57 -5.05
CA ILE A 17 -1.48 -4.41 -4.71
C ILE A 17 -2.41 -4.03 -5.88
N VAL A 18 -1.88 -3.96 -7.10
CA VAL A 18 -2.64 -3.57 -8.31
C VAL A 18 -3.88 -4.44 -8.54
N PRO A 19 -3.80 -5.79 -8.63
CA PRO A 19 -4.97 -6.63 -8.86
C PRO A 19 -5.96 -6.58 -7.69
N SER A 20 -5.48 -6.43 -6.45
CA SER A 20 -6.34 -6.42 -5.25
C SER A 20 -7.21 -5.18 -5.12
N ILE A 21 -6.81 -4.07 -5.75
CA ILE A 21 -7.59 -2.83 -5.75
C ILE A 21 -8.70 -2.90 -6.82
N GLY A 22 -8.52 -3.74 -7.85
CA GLY A 22 -9.44 -3.84 -8.99
C GLY A 22 -9.49 -2.56 -9.83
N LYS A 23 -8.39 -1.78 -9.83
CA LYS A 23 -8.25 -0.56 -10.64
C LYS A 23 -7.07 -0.69 -11.60
N ALA A 24 -7.10 0.09 -12.66
CA ALA A 24 -6.01 0.17 -13.62
C ALA A 24 -4.68 0.54 -12.92
N GLN A 25 -3.60 -0.13 -13.34
CA GLN A 25 -2.22 0.10 -12.88
C GLN A 25 -1.82 1.60 -12.80
N PRO A 26 -2.08 2.47 -13.81
CA PRO A 26 -1.69 3.88 -13.73
C PRO A 26 -2.37 4.62 -12.57
N THR A 27 -3.63 4.29 -12.29
CA THR A 27 -4.37 4.86 -11.16
C THR A 27 -3.77 4.42 -9.83
N VAL A 28 -3.39 3.15 -9.69
CA VAL A 28 -2.78 2.63 -8.46
C VAL A 28 -1.39 3.23 -8.25
N SER A 29 -0.57 3.30 -9.30
CA SER A 29 0.78 3.88 -9.24
C SER A 29 0.74 5.36 -8.84
N ARG A 30 -0.21 6.14 -9.36
CA ARG A 30 -0.37 7.55 -8.97
C ARG A 30 -0.66 7.70 -7.48
N HIS A 31 -1.59 6.90 -6.94
CA HIS A 31 -1.90 6.95 -5.51
C HIS A 31 -0.73 6.49 -4.64
N LEU A 32 0.02 5.47 -5.06
CA LEU A 32 1.23 5.02 -4.35
C LEU A 32 2.26 6.14 -4.28
N LYS A 33 2.49 6.82 -5.41
CA LYS A 33 3.44 7.94 -5.49
C LYS A 33 3.03 9.12 -4.60
N ILE A 34 1.74 9.50 -4.60
CA ILE A 34 1.23 10.56 -3.72
C ILE A 34 1.45 10.19 -2.23
N LEU A 35 1.21 8.94 -1.86
CA LEU A 35 1.42 8.48 -0.48
C LEU A 35 2.90 8.38 -0.09
N GLU A 36 3.77 8.08 -1.05
CA GLU A 36 5.23 8.10 -0.86
C GLU A 36 5.76 9.53 -0.73
N GLU A 37 5.29 10.46 -1.58
CA GLU A 37 5.59 11.90 -1.49
C GLU A 37 5.10 12.49 -0.16
N ALA A 38 3.94 12.05 0.34
CA ALA A 38 3.43 12.41 1.65
C ALA A 38 4.17 11.74 2.83
N LYS A 39 5.23 10.96 2.56
CA LYS A 39 6.02 10.19 3.55
C LYS A 39 5.18 9.20 4.38
N VAL A 40 4.02 8.80 3.87
CA VAL A 40 3.15 7.81 4.49
C VAL A 40 3.66 6.40 4.22
N LEU A 41 4.09 6.14 2.99
CA LEU A 41 4.64 4.87 2.54
C LEU A 41 6.15 4.96 2.28
N GLU A 42 6.81 3.82 2.35
CA GLU A 42 8.17 3.62 1.88
C GLU A 42 8.17 2.50 0.85
N SER A 43 8.87 2.73 -0.27
CA SER A 43 9.12 1.70 -1.27
C SER A 43 10.50 1.06 -1.05
N ARG A 44 10.58 -0.24 -1.28
CA ARG A 44 11.82 -1.03 -1.24
C ARG A 44 11.88 -1.90 -2.49
N ARG A 45 12.95 -1.77 -3.26
CA ARG A 45 13.18 -2.64 -4.41
C ARG A 45 13.84 -3.94 -3.97
N LYS A 46 13.26 -5.08 -4.35
CA LYS A 46 13.80 -6.42 -4.12
C LYS A 46 13.83 -7.16 -5.45
N GLY A 47 14.98 -7.12 -6.12
CA GLY A 47 15.15 -7.61 -7.50
C GLY A 47 14.34 -6.77 -8.49
N ILE A 48 13.51 -7.44 -9.29
CA ILE A 48 12.59 -6.79 -10.25
C ILE A 48 11.35 -6.19 -9.56
N ASN A 49 11.02 -6.63 -8.34
CA ASN A 49 9.78 -6.28 -7.66
C ASN A 49 9.97 -5.09 -6.72
N ILE A 50 8.96 -4.22 -6.66
CA ILE A 50 8.88 -3.11 -5.71
C ILE A 50 7.91 -3.48 -4.61
N TRP A 51 8.37 -3.38 -3.37
CA TRP A 51 7.60 -3.64 -2.17
C TRP A 51 7.27 -2.32 -1.50
N TYR A 52 6.03 -2.14 -1.09
CA TYR A 52 5.59 -0.97 -0.33
C TYR A 52 5.32 -1.38 1.11
N LYS A 53 5.62 -0.48 2.05
CA LYS A 53 5.25 -0.62 3.47
C LYS A 53 4.80 0.73 4.03
N ILE A 54 3.97 0.70 5.08
CA ILE A 54 3.64 1.93 5.82
C ILE A 54 4.86 2.32 6.65
N LYS A 55 5.35 3.55 6.45
CA LYS A 55 6.49 4.12 7.19
C LYS A 55 6.02 4.91 8.39
N SER A 56 4.97 5.71 8.20
CA SER A 56 4.51 6.66 9.21
C SER A 56 3.58 5.97 10.22
N LYS A 57 3.93 6.02 11.50
CA LYS A 57 3.05 5.60 12.60
C LYS A 57 1.79 6.47 12.66
N ASP A 58 1.90 7.75 12.28
CA ASP A 58 0.76 8.67 12.23
C ASP A 58 -0.22 8.27 11.14
N ALA A 59 0.26 7.79 10.00
CA ALA A 59 -0.61 7.26 8.96
C ALA A 59 -1.40 6.03 9.45
N ILE A 60 -0.79 5.15 10.23
CA ILE A 60 -1.49 4.01 10.87
C ILE A 60 -2.56 4.55 11.83
N LYS A 61 -2.20 5.55 12.65
CA LYS A 61 -3.09 6.16 13.64
C LYS A 61 -4.29 6.85 13.01
N ILE A 62 -4.06 7.64 11.96
CA ILE A 62 -5.11 8.29 11.16
C ILE A 62 -6.01 7.24 10.51
N THR A 63 -5.42 6.19 9.94
CA THR A 63 -6.19 5.10 9.31
C THR A 63 -7.08 4.37 10.32
N LEU A 64 -6.57 4.15 11.54
CA LEU A 64 -7.33 3.56 12.65
C LEU A 64 -8.46 4.50 13.12
N LEU A 65 -8.17 5.80 13.27
CA LEU A 65 -9.15 6.83 13.64
C LEU A 65 -10.26 6.98 12.60
N LEU A 66 -9.92 6.84 11.31
CA LEU A 66 -10.87 6.89 10.20
C LEU A 66 -11.65 5.57 10.00
N GLY A 67 -11.48 4.57 10.87
CA GLY A 67 -12.23 3.31 10.82
C GLY A 67 -11.88 2.40 9.63
N ILE A 68 -10.71 2.58 9.04
CA ILE A 68 -10.30 1.84 7.84
C ILE A 68 -9.85 0.42 8.23
N LYS A 69 -10.63 -0.60 7.84
CA LYS A 69 -10.35 -2.02 8.16
C LYS A 69 -9.26 -2.64 7.29
N LYS A 70 -8.41 -3.50 7.86
CA LYS A 70 -7.40 -4.30 7.15
C LYS A 70 -8.06 -5.23 6.12
N ILE A 71 -7.50 -5.33 4.92
CA ILE A 71 -7.94 -6.29 3.88
C ILE A 71 -6.98 -7.47 3.87
N ASN A 72 -7.52 -8.69 3.73
CA ASN A 72 -6.73 -9.90 3.61
C ASN A 72 -6.25 -10.06 2.16
N LEU A 73 -4.94 -9.96 1.94
CA LEU A 73 -4.33 -10.12 0.62
C LEU A 73 -3.79 -11.53 0.51
N LYS A 74 -4.17 -12.25 -0.56
CA LYS A 74 -3.41 -13.43 -0.98
C LYS A 74 -2.03 -12.95 -1.39
N ARG A 75 -0.99 -13.42 -0.70
CA ARG A 75 0.40 -13.16 -1.07
C ARG A 75 0.61 -13.76 -2.46
N GLY A 76 0.67 -12.90 -3.48
CA GLY A 76 1.03 -13.25 -4.84
C GLY A 76 2.44 -12.75 -5.12
N CYS A 77 3.42 -13.45 -4.55
CA CYS A 77 4.86 -13.50 -4.88
C CYS A 77 5.60 -14.19 -3.73
#